data_AF-A0A399SIC1-F1
#
_entry.id   AF-A0A399SIC1-F1
#
_cell.length_a   1.000
_cell.length_b   1.000
_cell.length_c   1.000
_cell.angle_alpha   90.00
_cell.angle_beta   90.00
_cell.angle_gamma   90.00
#
_symmetry.space_group_name_H-M   'P 1'
#
loop_
_entity.id
_entity.type
_entity.pdbx_description
1 polymer ?
#
loop_
_entity_poly.entity_id
_entity_poly.type
_entity_poly.pdbx_seq_one_letter_code
_entity_poly.pdbx_strand_id
1 'polypeptide(L)'
;ATARGTGGGRTILLDGHLDTVPPGDPERGGLLPRIEDGRLLGRGAFDMKAGLAAMMVAADRAMRIGTRGDVVLALVADEEFGSRGTEEALRELSASGTRIDGAVISEPSQSEAIVAHRGFGWYEIRLRGRAAHGSMPEQGVDAIAHAGLVLRELDALAERLASGPRHP
;
A
#
# COMPACT_ATOMS: atom_id res chain seq x y z
N ALA A 1 4.66 -1.16 -18.66
CA ALA A 1 5.50 -0.85 -19.83
C ALA A 1 6.81 -1.64 -19.73
N THR A 2 7.49 -1.95 -20.84
CA THR A 2 8.75 -2.73 -20.80
C THR A 2 9.84 -2.06 -21.60
N ALA A 3 10.95 -1.73 -20.95
CA ALA A 3 12.21 -1.39 -21.59
C ALA A 3 12.95 -2.70 -21.91
N ARG A 4 12.96 -3.09 -23.19
CA ARG A 4 13.59 -4.34 -23.63
C ARG A 4 15.11 -4.21 -23.58
N GLY A 5 15.75 -5.21 -23.01
CA GLY A 5 17.20 -5.34 -22.98
C GLY A 5 17.77 -5.93 -24.27
N THR A 6 19.09 -6.06 -24.33
CA THR A 6 19.81 -6.65 -25.46
C THR A 6 19.78 -8.18 -25.49
N GLY A 7 19.25 -8.82 -24.44
CA GLY A 7 19.03 -10.27 -24.35
C GLY A 7 20.00 -11.00 -23.43
N GLY A 8 19.57 -12.15 -22.92
CA GLY A 8 20.39 -13.03 -22.07
C GLY A 8 20.82 -12.38 -20.74
N GLY A 9 20.04 -11.44 -20.22
CA GLY A 9 20.19 -10.87 -18.88
C GLY A 9 18.99 -11.18 -17.99
N ARG A 10 19.06 -10.75 -16.72
CA ARG A 10 17.99 -10.93 -15.73
C ARG A 10 16.99 -9.79 -15.81
N THR A 11 15.71 -10.12 -15.86
CA THR A 11 14.63 -9.13 -15.97
C THR A 11 14.23 -8.64 -14.58
N ILE A 12 14.14 -7.32 -14.40
CA ILE A 12 13.70 -6.72 -13.14
C ILE A 12 12.34 -6.05 -13.31
N LEU A 13 11.46 -6.25 -12.33
CA LEU A 13 10.21 -5.52 -12.18
C LEU A 13 10.44 -4.33 -11.25
N LEU A 14 10.09 -3.13 -11.71
CA LEU A 14 9.94 -1.96 -10.87
C LEU A 14 8.44 -1.72 -10.70
N ASP A 15 7.93 -1.97 -9.49
CA ASP A 15 6.51 -1.87 -9.15
C ASP A 15 6.26 -0.71 -8.19
N GLY A 16 5.12 -0.05 -8.37
CA GLY A 16 4.70 1.01 -7.48
C GLY A 16 3.32 1.54 -7.82
N HIS A 17 2.63 2.09 -6.83
CA HIS A 17 1.25 2.50 -6.91
C HIS A 17 1.06 3.98 -7.24
N LEU A 18 -0.01 4.27 -7.99
CA LEU A 18 -0.39 5.61 -8.48
C LEU A 18 -1.44 6.27 -7.58
N ASP A 19 -2.23 5.45 -6.89
CA ASP A 19 -3.24 5.91 -5.95
C ASP A 19 -2.58 6.54 -4.72
N THR A 20 -3.42 7.13 -3.89
CA THR A 20 -3.00 7.72 -2.63
C THR A 20 -4.16 7.66 -1.67
N VAL A 21 -3.92 7.57 -0.37
CA VAL A 21 -4.99 7.77 0.63
C VAL A 21 -5.76 9.09 0.43
N PRO A 22 -7.01 9.19 0.92
CA PRO A 22 -7.78 10.43 0.88
C PRO A 22 -7.00 11.65 1.39
N PRO A 23 -7.27 12.86 0.84
CA PRO A 23 -6.50 14.07 1.14
C PRO A 23 -6.57 14.51 2.61
N GLY A 24 -7.47 13.93 3.42
CA GLY A 24 -7.66 14.32 4.82
C GLY A 24 -8.28 15.70 4.93
N ASP A 25 -7.82 16.49 5.90
CA ASP A 25 -8.30 17.85 6.16
C ASP A 25 -7.92 18.82 5.02
N PRO A 26 -8.90 19.38 4.29
CA PRO A 26 -8.64 20.32 3.19
C PRO A 26 -7.90 21.58 3.63
N GLU A 27 -8.08 22.04 4.88
CA GLU A 27 -7.45 23.26 5.41
C GLU A 27 -5.96 23.07 5.68
N ARG A 28 -5.50 21.83 5.83
CA ARG A 28 -4.08 21.49 6.00
C ARG A 28 -3.32 21.39 4.67
N GLY A 29 -3.99 21.64 3.55
CA GLY A 29 -3.42 21.66 2.21
C GLY A 29 -3.12 20.26 1.70
N GLY A 30 -3.98 19.74 0.82
CA GLY A 30 -3.95 18.31 0.47
C GLY A 30 -3.58 17.95 -0.97
N LEU A 31 -3.62 18.87 -1.94
CA LEU A 31 -3.63 18.44 -3.35
C LEU A 31 -2.69 19.21 -4.29
N LEU A 32 -2.32 20.45 -3.95
CA LEU A 32 -1.41 21.23 -4.80
C LEU A 32 0.04 21.01 -4.39
N PRO A 33 0.89 20.46 -5.29
CA PRO A 33 2.30 20.27 -4.97
C PRO A 33 3.00 21.63 -4.83
N ARG A 34 3.83 21.76 -3.80
CA ARG A 34 4.69 22.94 -3.60
C ARG A 34 6.10 22.53 -3.19
N ILE A 35 7.07 23.37 -3.50
CA ILE A 35 8.45 23.20 -3.04
C ILE A 35 8.69 24.21 -1.93
N GLU A 36 9.10 23.73 -0.76
CA GLU A 36 9.37 24.53 0.43
C GLU A 36 10.61 23.96 1.12
N ASP A 37 11.62 24.81 1.40
CA ASP A 37 12.89 24.41 2.00
C ASP A 37 13.57 23.20 1.34
N GLY A 38 13.51 23.15 0.00
CA GLY A 38 14.09 22.06 -0.80
C GLY A 38 13.30 20.74 -0.74
N ARG A 39 12.09 20.74 -0.18
CA ARG A 39 11.22 19.55 -0.07
C ARG A 39 10.00 19.71 -0.96
N LEU A 40 9.61 18.63 -1.63
CA LEU A 40 8.34 18.55 -2.36
C LEU A 40 7.23 18.14 -1.39
N LEU A 41 6.31 19.05 -1.14
CA LEU A 41 5.13 18.84 -0.31
C LEU A 41 3.93 18.61 -1.22
N GLY A 42 3.24 17.49 -1.02
CA GLY A 42 2.02 17.16 -1.75
C GLY A 42 1.57 15.73 -1.47
N ARG A 43 0.27 15.48 -1.54
CA ARG A 43 -0.27 14.12 -1.45
C ARG A 43 0.31 13.27 -2.58
N GLY A 44 0.83 12.11 -2.22
CA GLY A 44 1.50 11.22 -3.17
C GLY A 44 2.99 11.49 -3.32
N ALA A 45 3.52 12.66 -2.91
CA ALA A 45 4.91 13.00 -3.17
C ALA A 45 5.88 12.01 -2.50
N PHE A 46 5.65 11.69 -1.23
CA PHE A 46 6.46 10.71 -0.49
C PHE A 46 5.99 9.27 -0.75
N ASP A 47 4.68 9.05 -0.72
CA ASP A 47 4.02 7.76 -0.84
C ASP A 47 3.04 7.75 -2.03
N MET A 48 3.42 7.22 -3.20
CA MET A 48 4.81 6.83 -3.54
C MET A 48 5.31 7.42 -4.88
N LYS A 49 4.76 8.55 -5.32
CA LYS A 49 5.02 9.15 -6.65
C LYS A 49 6.47 9.58 -6.86
N ALA A 50 7.22 9.95 -5.81
CA ALA A 50 8.67 10.16 -5.96
C ALA A 50 9.40 8.86 -6.32
N GLY A 51 8.98 7.73 -5.74
CA GLY A 51 9.45 6.39 -6.11
C GLY A 51 9.15 6.10 -7.58
N LEU A 52 7.90 6.33 -8.03
CA LEU A 52 7.52 6.15 -9.43
C LEU A 52 8.39 6.98 -10.39
N ALA A 53 8.62 8.25 -10.06
CA ALA A 53 9.48 9.12 -10.86
C ALA A 53 10.92 8.56 -10.94
N ALA A 54 11.47 8.07 -9.82
CA ALA A 54 12.78 7.43 -9.79
C ALA A 54 12.81 6.15 -10.65
N MET A 55 11.76 5.31 -10.60
CA MET A 55 11.65 4.11 -11.44
C MET A 55 11.63 4.44 -12.92
N MET A 56 10.86 5.47 -13.32
CA MET A 56 10.78 5.92 -14.72
C MET A 56 12.15 6.42 -15.23
N VAL A 57 12.88 7.17 -14.40
CA VAL A 57 14.25 7.62 -14.73
C VAL A 57 15.21 6.44 -14.82
N ALA A 58 15.10 5.46 -13.92
CA ALA A 58 15.93 4.26 -13.95
C ALA A 58 15.69 3.43 -15.23
N ALA A 59 14.43 3.28 -15.65
CA ALA A 59 14.07 2.59 -16.89
C ALA A 59 14.60 3.32 -18.14
N ASP A 60 14.44 4.65 -18.24
CA ASP A 60 15.01 5.44 -19.34
C ASP A 60 16.54 5.28 -19.42
N ARG A 61 17.23 5.35 -18.26
CA ARG A 61 18.68 5.14 -18.21
C ARG A 61 19.08 3.73 -18.62
N ALA A 62 18.35 2.70 -18.18
CA ALA A 62 18.60 1.31 -18.55
C ALA A 62 18.53 1.10 -20.08
N MET A 63 17.55 1.73 -20.73
CA MET A 63 17.45 1.73 -22.20
C MET A 63 18.65 2.39 -22.86
N ARG A 64 19.08 3.57 -22.35
CA ARG A 64 20.21 4.32 -22.93
C ARG A 64 21.55 3.58 -22.83
N ILE A 65 21.78 2.87 -21.72
CA ILE A 65 23.02 2.09 -21.54
C ILE A 65 22.96 0.69 -22.16
N GLY A 66 21.79 0.26 -22.62
CA GLY A 66 21.60 -1.04 -23.28
C GLY A 66 21.76 -2.24 -22.33
N THR A 67 21.03 -2.26 -21.21
CA THR A 67 21.06 -3.40 -20.27
C THR A 67 20.73 -4.72 -20.98
N ARG A 68 21.31 -5.83 -20.51
CA ARG A 68 21.04 -7.17 -21.07
C ARG A 68 19.65 -7.70 -20.73
N GLY A 69 19.20 -7.43 -19.51
CA GLY A 69 17.88 -7.82 -19.03
C GLY A 69 16.85 -6.74 -19.29
N ASP A 70 15.58 -7.15 -19.34
CA ASP A 70 14.45 -6.24 -19.48
C ASP A 70 14.20 -5.49 -18.15
N VAL A 71 13.75 -4.25 -18.25
CA VAL A 71 13.19 -3.49 -17.13
C VAL A 71 11.70 -3.34 -17.35
N VAL A 72 10.90 -3.98 -16.50
CA VAL A 72 9.44 -3.93 -16.54
C VAL A 72 8.99 -2.88 -15.54
N LEU A 73 8.20 -1.91 -15.99
CA LEU A 73 7.51 -0.93 -15.16
C LEU A 73 6.06 -1.36 -14.95
N ALA A 74 5.69 -1.62 -13.70
CA ALA A 74 4.30 -1.74 -13.26
C ALA A 74 3.95 -0.50 -12.43
N LEU A 75 3.08 0.36 -12.99
CA LEU A 75 2.53 1.52 -12.29
C LEU A 75 1.07 1.19 -12.04
N VAL A 76 0.79 0.73 -10.83
CA VAL A 76 -0.46 0.06 -10.47
C VAL A 76 -1.40 0.99 -9.71
N ALA A 77 -2.63 0.56 -9.50
CA ALA A 77 -3.60 1.28 -8.68
C ALA A 77 -4.14 0.36 -7.59
N ASP A 78 -4.81 0.96 -6.62
CA ASP A 78 -5.55 0.31 -5.53
C ASP A 78 -4.65 -0.35 -4.48
N GLU A 79 -3.38 0.04 -4.36
CA GLU A 79 -2.47 -0.48 -3.33
C GLU A 79 -2.96 -0.13 -1.92
N GLU A 80 -3.42 1.10 -1.74
CA GLU A 80 -3.82 1.69 -0.46
C GLU A 80 -5.08 1.03 0.15
N PHE A 81 -5.69 0.10 -0.58
CA PHE A 81 -6.88 -0.63 -0.17
C PHE A 81 -6.74 -2.15 -0.29
N GLY A 82 -6.42 -2.65 -1.49
CA GLY A 82 -6.49 -4.09 -1.78
C GLY A 82 -5.46 -4.63 -2.76
N SER A 83 -4.55 -3.81 -3.25
CA SER A 83 -3.47 -4.13 -4.19
C SER A 83 -3.92 -4.82 -5.49
N ARG A 84 -5.17 -4.57 -5.94
CA ARG A 84 -5.75 -5.23 -7.12
C ARG A 84 -4.97 -4.95 -8.40
N GLY A 85 -4.39 -3.76 -8.53
CA GLY A 85 -3.57 -3.42 -9.70
C GLY A 85 -2.31 -4.27 -9.81
N THR A 86 -1.62 -4.53 -8.69
CA THR A 86 -0.45 -5.42 -8.68
C THR A 86 -0.85 -6.87 -8.98
N GLU A 87 -1.96 -7.35 -8.42
CA GLU A 87 -2.47 -8.69 -8.75
C GLU A 87 -2.72 -8.85 -10.26
N GLU A 88 -3.36 -7.87 -10.88
CA GLU A 88 -3.64 -7.89 -12.32
C GLU A 88 -2.37 -7.80 -13.16
N ALA A 89 -1.44 -6.90 -12.78
CA ALA A 89 -0.16 -6.78 -13.47
C ALA A 89 0.63 -8.09 -13.45
N LEU A 90 0.65 -8.80 -12.32
CA LEU A 90 1.32 -10.10 -12.19
C LEU A 90 0.63 -11.20 -13.00
N ARG A 91 -0.71 -11.19 -13.09
CA ARG A 91 -1.47 -12.11 -13.95
C ARG A 91 -1.11 -11.91 -15.42
N GLU A 92 -1.12 -10.67 -15.90
CA GLU A 92 -0.75 -10.33 -17.28
C GLU A 92 0.71 -10.66 -17.61
N LEU A 93 1.64 -10.35 -16.70
CA LEU A 93 3.06 -10.71 -16.87
C LEU A 93 3.24 -12.23 -16.96
N SER A 94 2.54 -12.98 -16.11
CA SER A 94 2.55 -14.45 -16.15
C SER A 94 1.94 -14.99 -17.44
N ALA A 95 0.79 -14.45 -17.88
CA ALA A 95 0.12 -14.87 -19.11
C ALA A 95 0.95 -14.59 -20.37
N SER A 96 1.72 -13.49 -20.37
CA SER A 96 2.63 -13.15 -21.48
C SER A 96 3.90 -14.02 -21.54
N GLY A 97 4.14 -14.88 -20.55
CA GLY A 97 5.37 -15.65 -20.42
C GLY A 97 6.61 -14.80 -20.06
N THR A 98 6.40 -13.56 -19.59
CA THR A 98 7.50 -12.69 -19.16
C THR A 98 8.06 -13.18 -17.84
N ARG A 99 9.27 -13.76 -17.87
CA ARG A 99 9.98 -14.17 -16.66
C ARG A 99 10.56 -12.95 -15.94
N ILE A 100 10.19 -12.77 -14.68
CA ILE A 100 10.76 -11.76 -13.77
C ILE A 100 11.77 -12.45 -12.84
N ASP A 101 13.00 -11.92 -12.76
CA ASP A 101 14.07 -12.46 -11.90
C ASP A 101 14.13 -11.80 -10.53
N GLY A 102 13.55 -10.61 -10.39
CA GLY A 102 13.48 -9.87 -9.15
C GLY A 102 12.55 -8.67 -9.29
N ALA A 103 12.06 -8.17 -8.15
CA ALA A 103 11.22 -6.99 -8.09
C ALA A 103 11.80 -5.98 -7.11
N VAL A 104 11.64 -4.70 -7.43
CA VAL A 104 11.93 -3.57 -6.55
C VAL A 104 10.66 -2.76 -6.44
N ILE A 105 10.18 -2.61 -5.22
CA ILE A 105 9.05 -1.73 -4.90
C ILE A 105 9.66 -0.44 -4.32
N SER A 106 9.39 0.70 -4.96
CA SER A 106 10.06 1.97 -4.64
C SER A 106 9.36 2.78 -3.54
N GLU A 107 8.79 2.09 -2.55
CA GLU A 107 8.17 2.70 -1.37
C GLU A 107 9.19 3.51 -0.54
N PRO A 108 8.76 4.48 0.28
CA PRO A 108 9.64 5.33 1.04
C PRO A 108 10.26 4.60 2.24
N SER A 109 11.26 3.78 1.98
CA SER A 109 11.99 2.98 2.97
C SER A 109 13.21 3.68 3.58
N GLN A 110 13.33 5.01 3.43
CA GLN A 110 14.52 5.76 3.83
C GLN A 110 15.83 5.25 3.22
N SER A 111 15.77 4.73 1.99
CA SER A 111 16.90 4.10 1.29
C SER A 111 17.41 2.80 1.93
N GLU A 112 16.59 2.15 2.77
CA GLU A 112 16.88 0.81 3.28
C GLU A 112 16.22 -0.27 2.41
N ALA A 113 16.88 -1.42 2.29
CA ALA A 113 16.33 -2.58 1.60
C ALA A 113 15.43 -3.37 2.55
N ILE A 114 14.12 -3.27 2.36
CA ILE A 114 13.12 -4.01 3.13
C ILE A 114 12.79 -5.32 2.41
N VAL A 115 13.20 -6.45 2.99
CA VAL A 115 13.02 -7.79 2.39
C VAL A 115 11.87 -8.58 3.00
N ALA A 116 11.26 -8.06 4.06
CA ALA A 116 10.11 -8.64 4.72
C ALA A 116 9.22 -7.54 5.30
N HIS A 117 7.92 -7.77 5.28
CA HIS A 117 6.89 -6.90 5.86
C HIS A 117 5.81 -7.77 6.51
N ARG A 118 5.00 -7.17 7.38
CA ARG A 118 3.89 -7.88 8.01
C ARG A 118 2.73 -7.99 7.03
N GLY A 119 2.01 -9.11 7.07
CA GLY A 119 0.67 -9.16 6.53
C GLY A 119 -0.32 -8.39 7.41
N PHE A 120 -1.51 -8.13 6.88
CA PHE A 120 -2.62 -7.55 7.61
C PHE A 120 -3.93 -8.24 7.22
N GLY A 121 -4.98 -7.99 8.00
CA GLY A 121 -6.32 -8.47 7.73
C GLY A 121 -7.35 -7.42 8.11
N TRP A 122 -8.32 -7.19 7.24
CA TRP A 122 -9.48 -6.34 7.52
C TRP A 122 -10.62 -7.19 8.07
N TYR A 123 -11.21 -6.75 9.20
CA TYR A 123 -12.30 -7.45 9.85
C TYR A 123 -13.50 -6.51 10.02
N GLU A 124 -14.69 -7.00 9.68
CA GLU A 124 -15.93 -6.28 9.94
C GLU A 124 -16.68 -6.95 11.10
N ILE A 125 -16.97 -6.17 12.15
CA ILE A 125 -17.69 -6.66 13.34
C ILE A 125 -19.05 -5.99 13.39
N ARG A 126 -20.13 -6.78 13.24
CA ARG A 126 -21.51 -6.29 13.34
C ARG A 126 -22.13 -6.67 14.67
N LEU A 127 -22.44 -5.67 15.49
CA LEU A 127 -23.22 -5.85 16.71
C LEU A 127 -24.72 -5.63 16.42
N ARG A 128 -25.56 -6.50 16.97
CA ARG A 128 -27.02 -6.38 16.88
C ARG A 128 -27.62 -6.20 18.26
N GLY A 129 -28.40 -5.14 18.40
CA GLY A 129 -29.16 -4.83 19.60
C GLY A 129 -30.63 -5.22 19.45
N ARG A 130 -31.42 -4.84 20.44
CA ARG A 130 -32.88 -4.96 20.45
C ARG A 130 -33.46 -3.57 20.70
N ALA A 131 -34.23 -3.06 19.75
CA ALA A 131 -34.89 -1.77 19.90
C ALA A 131 -35.99 -1.84 20.97
N ALA A 132 -36.14 -0.77 21.74
CA ALA A 132 -37.20 -0.60 22.73
C ALA A 132 -37.61 0.88 22.79
N HIS A 133 -38.76 1.14 23.42
CA HIS A 133 -39.18 2.51 23.70
C HIS A 133 -38.16 3.21 24.61
N GLY A 134 -37.86 4.49 24.37
CA GLY A 134 -36.82 5.22 25.13
C GLY A 134 -37.08 5.31 26.64
N SER A 135 -38.34 5.14 27.07
CA SER A 135 -38.74 5.08 28.48
C SER A 135 -38.72 3.67 29.09
N MET A 136 -38.43 2.64 28.30
CA MET A 136 -38.38 1.22 28.71
C MET A 136 -37.05 0.58 28.29
N PRO A 137 -35.89 1.16 28.68
CA PRO A 137 -34.57 0.68 28.25
C PRO A 137 -34.29 -0.77 28.65
N GLU A 138 -34.93 -1.27 29.71
CA GLU A 138 -34.83 -2.66 30.18
C GLU A 138 -35.39 -3.68 29.18
N GLN A 139 -36.24 -3.24 28.25
CA GLN A 139 -36.76 -4.09 27.17
C GLN A 139 -35.84 -4.09 25.94
N GLY A 140 -34.82 -3.23 25.92
CA GLY A 140 -33.88 -3.09 24.81
C GLY A 140 -32.57 -3.86 25.04
N VAL A 141 -31.72 -3.82 24.01
CA VAL A 141 -30.30 -4.15 24.09
C VAL A 141 -29.56 -3.10 23.26
N ASP A 142 -28.74 -2.30 23.91
CA ASP A 142 -28.00 -1.23 23.24
C ASP A 142 -26.72 -1.79 22.59
N ALA A 143 -26.73 -1.89 21.27
CA ALA A 143 -25.56 -2.32 20.50
C ALA A 143 -24.38 -1.33 20.59
N ILE A 144 -24.67 -0.04 20.79
CA ILE A 144 -23.64 1.00 20.89
C ILE A 144 -22.91 0.86 22.22
N ALA A 145 -23.64 0.70 23.33
CA ALA A 145 -23.03 0.42 24.63
C ALA A 145 -22.18 -0.86 24.61
N HIS A 146 -22.69 -1.94 23.99
CA HIS A 146 -21.94 -3.18 23.84
C HIS A 146 -20.74 -3.08 22.90
N ALA A 147 -20.74 -2.17 21.92
CA ALA A 147 -19.57 -1.92 21.09
C ALA A 147 -18.38 -1.46 21.95
N GLY A 148 -18.63 -0.68 23.01
CA GLY A 148 -17.59 -0.30 23.98
C GLY A 148 -16.92 -1.49 24.67
N LEU A 149 -17.68 -2.56 24.97
CA LEU A 149 -17.11 -3.79 25.53
C LEU A 149 -16.23 -4.53 24.51
N VAL A 150 -16.69 -4.60 23.26
CA VAL A 150 -15.91 -5.23 22.18
C VAL A 150 -14.60 -4.48 21.94
N LEU A 151 -14.63 -3.15 21.90
CA LEU A 151 -13.43 -2.32 21.72
C LEU A 151 -12.40 -2.59 22.83
N ARG A 152 -12.84 -2.67 24.09
CA ARG A 152 -11.93 -3.02 25.21
C ARG A 152 -11.26 -4.38 25.02
N GLU A 153 -11.98 -5.39 24.55
CA GLU A 153 -11.39 -6.71 24.30
C GLU A 153 -10.43 -6.71 23.11
N LEU A 154 -10.67 -5.86 22.10
CA LEU A 154 -9.73 -5.65 20.99
C LEU A 154 -8.44 -4.97 21.46
N ASP A 155 -8.53 -3.97 22.34
CA ASP A 155 -7.35 -3.34 22.95
C ASP A 155 -6.53 -4.37 23.75
N ALA A 156 -7.19 -5.17 24.59
CA ALA A 156 -6.53 -6.23 25.35
C ALA A 156 -5.91 -7.30 24.43
N LEU A 157 -6.54 -7.60 23.29
CA LEU A 157 -5.96 -8.49 22.28
C LEU A 157 -4.70 -7.87 21.65
N ALA A 158 -4.73 -6.58 21.31
CA ALA A 158 -3.58 -5.88 20.75
C ALA A 158 -2.38 -5.90 21.71
N GLU A 159 -2.61 -5.67 23.01
CA GLU A 159 -1.57 -5.77 24.04
C GLU A 159 -0.96 -7.17 24.12
N ARG A 160 -1.80 -8.22 24.14
CA ARG A 160 -1.30 -9.61 24.14
C ARG A 160 -0.45 -9.91 22.91
N LEU A 161 -0.91 -9.52 21.72
CA LEU A 161 -0.16 -9.71 20.47
C LEU A 161 1.16 -8.94 20.46
N ALA A 162 1.18 -7.71 20.99
CA ALA A 162 2.39 -6.90 21.08
C ALA A 162 3.43 -7.45 22.07
N SER A 163 2.97 -8.13 23.12
CA SER A 163 3.82 -8.78 24.15
C SER A 163 4.38 -10.14 23.73
N GLY A 164 3.84 -10.73 22.66
CA GLY A 164 4.28 -12.01 22.13
C GLY A 164 5.66 -11.96 21.45
N PRO A 165 6.23 -13.14 21.13
CA PRO A 165 7.45 -13.22 20.34
C PRO A 165 7.22 -12.55 18.98
N ARG A 166 8.13 -11.65 18.61
CA ARG A 166 8.13 -11.01 17.30
C ARG A 166 8.78 -11.95 16.28
N HIS A 167 8.34 -11.86 15.03
CA HIS A 167 9.07 -12.47 13.92
C HIS A 167 10.53 -11.95 13.96
N PRO A 168 11.54 -12.83 13.81
CA PRO A 168 12.94 -12.42 13.75
C PRO A 168 13.21 -11.40 12.64
#